data_AF-A0A7T5RG86-F1
#
_entry.id   AF-A0A7T5RG86-F1
#
_cell.length_a   1.000
_cell.length_b   1.000
_cell.length_c   1.000
_cell.angle_alpha   90.00
_cell.angle_beta   90.00
_cell.angle_gamma   90.00
#
_symmetry.space_group_name_H-M   'P 1'
#
loop_
_entity.id
_entity.type
_entity.pdbx_description
1 polymer ?
#
loop_
_entity_poly.entity_id
_entity_poly.type
_entity_poly.pdbx_seq_one_letter_code
_entity_poly.pdbx_strand_id
1 'polypeptide(L)'
;MMVMESESKLDTELSDEFLRRMVAWQRLEDTLRNGNQVVDLKLLEIEPGEEDNFPDRESVKNWLEDHIARTPPNSAGVKHAQRCDGLLAFSEAVLGKRESLGVYLSRTLGVTPAAIPDSEIREQRDRVVGLFSNLGFAFNEAGWRRYQEAEPPTREKTKAAVLDAEQRVIPIVLETINRSDLPLDFDTRVVRRNRPWISRIIGGPDRFSHEINFHPRNRFRYFMGLEEPLEAHELVYHLVQALCLRENIRSGVLSRDYAITTIPGIEQMPNESMAQAMPFFVPEILERMSPYGRFALEYGVLRDMVLNRNALIFANADGYSDEWIKAYTLDYLPGQPPEKIVSEFIPLRRDDPRYRSYYYSYSGSHELRKEAEDMTDEQRRRVITYAYNHQPGYSELASFIEQQKTA
;
A
#
# COMPACT_ATOMS: atom_id res chain seq x y z
N MET A 1 27.52 29.39 -14.37
CA MET A 1 26.62 29.70 -13.24
C MET A 1 25.18 29.99 -13.66
N MET A 2 24.89 30.53 -14.86
CA MET A 2 23.50 30.74 -15.33
C MET A 2 22.71 29.48 -15.78
N VAL A 3 23.36 28.32 -15.99
CA VAL A 3 22.68 27.09 -16.47
C VAL A 3 21.97 26.34 -15.34
N MET A 4 22.46 26.43 -14.10
CA MET A 4 21.84 25.74 -12.95
C MET A 4 20.56 26.43 -12.44
N GLU A 5 20.43 27.74 -12.60
CA GLU A 5 19.23 28.48 -12.14
C GLU A 5 18.02 28.28 -13.06
N SER A 6 18.23 28.04 -14.36
CA SER A 6 17.13 27.78 -15.31
C SER A 6 16.57 26.37 -15.18
N GLU A 7 17.41 25.38 -14.91
CA GLU A 7 16.97 23.98 -14.71
C GLU A 7 16.15 23.83 -13.41
N SER A 8 16.60 24.46 -12.31
CA SER A 8 15.86 24.39 -11.04
C SER A 8 14.48 25.05 -11.09
N LYS A 9 14.32 26.09 -11.94
CA LYS A 9 13.06 26.81 -12.08
C LYS A 9 12.03 26.02 -12.90
N LEU A 10 12.45 25.42 -14.01
CA LEU A 10 11.58 24.59 -14.85
C LEU A 10 11.08 23.36 -14.08
N ASP A 11 11.98 22.71 -13.32
CA ASP A 11 11.63 21.58 -12.47
C ASP A 11 10.56 21.99 -11.44
N THR A 12 10.72 23.16 -10.79
CA THR A 12 9.73 23.67 -9.82
C THR A 12 8.36 23.97 -10.46
N GLU A 13 8.34 24.59 -11.65
CA GLU A 13 7.10 24.93 -12.36
C GLU A 13 6.33 23.66 -12.80
N LEU A 14 7.04 22.65 -13.31
CA LEU A 14 6.45 21.35 -13.68
C LEU A 14 5.93 20.60 -12.45
N SER A 15 6.67 20.64 -11.34
CA SER A 15 6.25 20.04 -10.07
C SER A 15 4.96 20.67 -9.55
N ASP A 16 4.90 22.00 -9.49
CA ASP A 16 3.72 22.69 -8.98
C ASP A 16 2.51 22.52 -9.92
N GLU A 17 2.71 22.52 -11.25
CA GLU A 17 1.67 22.16 -12.24
C GLU A 17 1.13 20.75 -11.98
N PHE A 18 2.02 19.77 -11.86
CA PHE A 18 1.66 18.37 -11.59
C PHE A 18 0.80 18.26 -10.33
N LEU A 19 1.24 18.86 -9.22
CA LEU A 19 0.50 18.81 -7.96
C LEU A 19 -0.92 19.36 -8.08
N ARG A 20 -1.09 20.54 -8.70
CA ARG A 20 -2.42 21.13 -8.91
C ARG A 20 -3.30 20.25 -9.79
N ARG A 21 -2.74 19.77 -10.91
CA ARG A 21 -3.45 18.89 -11.86
C ARG A 21 -3.85 17.55 -11.24
N MET A 22 -3.05 16.98 -10.33
CA MET A 22 -3.43 15.77 -9.60
C MET A 22 -4.64 16.00 -8.67
N VAL A 23 -4.70 17.14 -7.97
CA VAL A 23 -5.89 17.50 -7.19
C VAL A 23 -7.11 17.73 -8.09
N ALA A 24 -6.91 18.38 -9.24
CA ALA A 24 -7.97 18.60 -10.22
C ALA A 24 -8.51 17.27 -10.81
N TRP A 25 -7.64 16.29 -11.06
CA TRP A 25 -8.06 14.95 -11.48
C TRP A 25 -8.84 14.23 -10.38
N GLN A 26 -8.39 14.27 -9.11
CA GLN A 26 -9.19 13.72 -8.02
C GLN A 26 -10.58 14.37 -7.93
N ARG A 27 -10.66 15.70 -8.10
CA ARG A 27 -11.95 16.43 -8.15
C ARG A 27 -12.85 15.92 -9.28
N LEU A 28 -12.30 15.72 -10.48
CA LEU A 28 -13.05 15.12 -11.60
C LEU A 28 -13.60 13.75 -11.19
N GLU A 29 -12.75 12.86 -10.68
CA GLU A 29 -13.17 11.50 -10.31
C GLU A 29 -14.25 11.50 -9.23
N ASP A 30 -14.19 12.40 -8.23
CA ASP A 30 -15.22 12.54 -7.19
C ASP A 30 -16.61 12.93 -7.74
N THR A 31 -16.67 13.57 -8.91
CA THR A 31 -17.95 13.90 -9.58
C THR A 31 -18.57 12.74 -10.36
N LEU A 32 -17.76 11.71 -10.67
CA LEU A 32 -18.20 10.58 -11.50
C LEU A 32 -18.85 9.49 -10.65
N ARG A 33 -19.95 8.90 -11.15
CA ARG A 33 -20.62 7.77 -10.46
C ARG A 33 -19.70 6.56 -10.25
N ASN A 34 -18.75 6.36 -11.17
CA ASN A 34 -17.71 5.34 -11.15
C ASN A 34 -16.32 5.98 -11.00
N GLY A 35 -16.25 7.01 -10.16
CA GLY A 35 -15.00 7.68 -9.79
C GLY A 35 -13.97 6.76 -9.17
N ASN A 36 -12.72 6.96 -9.56
CA ASN A 36 -11.56 6.30 -9.00
C ASN A 36 -10.88 7.19 -7.96
N GLN A 37 -10.26 6.56 -6.96
CA GLN A 37 -9.32 7.28 -6.11
C GLN A 37 -7.99 7.31 -6.85
N VAL A 38 -7.46 8.51 -7.07
CA VAL A 38 -6.20 8.79 -7.76
C VAL A 38 -5.19 9.34 -6.77
N VAL A 39 -5.61 10.26 -5.91
CA VAL A 39 -4.80 10.78 -4.81
C VAL A 39 -5.04 9.91 -3.58
N ASP A 40 -3.96 9.42 -3.01
CA ASP A 40 -4.00 8.68 -1.75
C ASP A 40 -3.84 9.62 -0.55
N LEU A 41 -2.68 10.27 -0.46
CA LEU A 41 -2.37 11.29 0.55
C LEU A 41 -2.08 12.63 -0.09
N LYS A 42 -2.49 13.71 0.60
CA LYS A 42 -2.18 15.10 0.25
C LYS A 42 -1.48 15.76 1.44
N LEU A 43 -0.15 15.84 1.38
CA LEU A 43 0.72 16.28 2.48
C LEU A 43 0.89 17.81 2.56
N LEU A 44 0.53 18.55 1.50
CA LEU A 44 0.56 20.01 1.45
C LEU A 44 -0.79 20.60 1.01
N GLU A 45 -1.00 21.88 1.32
CA GLU A 45 -2.13 22.64 0.79
C GLU A 45 -1.86 22.96 -0.68
N ILE A 46 -2.71 22.41 -1.53
CA ILE A 46 -2.60 22.52 -2.98
C ILE A 46 -4.01 22.84 -3.48
N GLU A 47 -4.18 24.06 -3.98
CA GLU A 47 -5.42 24.53 -4.58
C GLU A 47 -5.23 24.69 -6.09
N PRO A 48 -5.93 23.89 -6.91
CA PRO A 48 -5.92 24.06 -8.36
C PRO A 48 -6.74 25.29 -8.76
N GLY A 49 -6.25 26.01 -9.77
CA GLY A 49 -6.98 27.08 -10.43
C GLY A 49 -8.15 26.56 -11.28
N GLU A 50 -8.96 27.47 -11.82
CA GLU A 50 -10.06 27.07 -12.72
C GLU A 50 -9.53 26.41 -14.00
N GLU A 51 -8.40 26.92 -14.50
CA GLU A 51 -7.65 26.43 -15.66
C GLU A 51 -7.03 25.04 -15.46
N ASP A 52 -6.86 24.61 -14.21
CA ASP A 52 -6.31 23.31 -13.85
C ASP A 52 -7.35 22.18 -13.96
N ASN A 53 -8.64 22.51 -14.00
CA ASN A 53 -9.70 21.52 -14.04
C ASN A 53 -9.74 20.73 -15.35
N PHE A 54 -10.06 19.44 -15.24
CA PHE A 54 -10.26 18.56 -16.37
C PHE A 54 -11.75 18.41 -16.68
N PRO A 55 -12.18 18.58 -17.94
CA PRO A 55 -13.57 18.33 -18.32
C PRO A 55 -13.90 16.84 -18.39
N ASP A 56 -12.91 15.99 -18.68
CA ASP A 56 -13.06 14.54 -18.83
C ASP A 56 -11.73 13.79 -18.67
N ARG A 57 -11.81 12.45 -18.69
CA ARG A 57 -10.65 11.55 -18.56
C ARG A 57 -9.71 11.57 -19.77
N GLU A 58 -10.20 11.90 -20.96
CA GLU A 58 -9.35 12.02 -22.16
C GLU A 58 -8.43 13.23 -22.03
N SER A 59 -8.93 14.34 -21.46
CA SER A 59 -8.15 15.54 -21.18
C SER A 59 -7.05 15.27 -20.16
N VAL A 60 -7.30 14.42 -19.16
CA VAL A 60 -6.26 13.96 -18.22
C VAL A 60 -5.17 13.19 -18.96
N LYS A 61 -5.55 12.23 -19.82
CA LYS A 61 -4.59 11.44 -20.62
C LYS A 61 -3.72 12.34 -21.50
N ASN A 62 -4.34 13.27 -22.24
CA ASN A 62 -3.61 14.18 -23.14
C ASN A 62 -2.65 15.09 -22.37
N TRP A 63 -3.05 15.58 -21.19
CA TRP A 63 -2.17 16.35 -20.33
C TRP A 63 -0.98 15.51 -19.82
N LEU A 64 -1.19 14.27 -19.40
CA LEU A 64 -0.09 13.38 -18.98
C LEU A 64 0.90 13.12 -20.12
N GLU A 65 0.42 12.88 -21.34
CA GLU A 65 1.26 12.70 -22.54
C GLU A 65 2.14 13.93 -22.80
N ASP A 66 1.56 15.14 -22.75
CA ASP A 66 2.28 16.41 -22.90
C ASP A 66 3.26 16.67 -21.74
N HIS A 67 2.84 16.42 -20.50
CA HIS A 67 3.66 16.64 -19.31
C HIS A 67 4.91 15.76 -19.31
N ILE A 68 4.77 14.48 -19.72
CA ILE A 68 5.91 13.56 -19.88
C ILE A 68 6.87 14.09 -20.95
N ALA A 69 6.36 14.56 -22.10
CA ALA A 69 7.21 15.07 -23.18
C ALA A 69 8.00 16.34 -22.79
N ARG A 70 7.47 17.14 -21.85
CA ARG A 70 8.14 18.33 -21.30
C ARG A 70 9.11 18.03 -20.15
N THR A 71 9.05 16.84 -19.54
CA THR A 71 9.85 16.50 -18.37
C THR A 71 11.32 16.25 -18.76
N PRO A 72 12.30 16.92 -18.13
CA PRO A 72 13.71 16.77 -18.49
C PRO A 72 14.27 15.38 -18.13
N PRO A 73 15.23 14.84 -18.90
CA PRO A 73 15.77 13.49 -18.69
C PRO A 73 16.82 13.39 -17.56
N ASN A 74 16.84 14.34 -16.62
CA ASN A 74 17.76 14.31 -15.47
C ASN A 74 17.25 13.33 -14.38
N SER A 75 18.05 13.03 -13.35
CA SER A 75 17.67 12.02 -12.34
C SER A 75 16.35 12.31 -11.60
N ALA A 76 16.08 13.58 -11.25
CA ALA A 76 14.82 13.99 -10.63
C ALA A 76 13.65 13.85 -11.61
N GLY A 77 13.84 14.33 -12.84
CA GLY A 77 12.89 14.21 -13.94
C GLY A 77 12.62 12.77 -14.36
N VAL A 78 13.56 11.84 -14.20
CA VAL A 78 13.34 10.40 -14.46
C VAL A 78 12.31 9.82 -13.49
N LYS A 79 12.42 10.09 -12.18
CA LYS A 79 11.45 9.57 -11.20
C LYS A 79 10.08 10.22 -11.38
N HIS A 80 10.06 11.52 -11.68
CA HIS A 80 8.84 12.24 -12.05
C HIS A 80 8.16 11.64 -13.29
N ALA A 81 8.93 11.43 -14.37
CA ALA A 81 8.45 10.86 -15.62
C ALA A 81 7.92 9.43 -15.44
N GLN A 82 8.60 8.59 -14.64
CA GLN A 82 8.12 7.25 -14.29
C GLN A 82 6.76 7.28 -13.60
N ARG A 83 6.58 8.22 -12.67
CA ARG A 83 5.30 8.40 -11.98
C ARG A 83 4.21 8.85 -12.95
N CYS A 84 4.49 9.83 -13.80
CA CYS A 84 3.55 10.26 -14.84
C CYS A 84 3.22 9.13 -15.83
N ASP A 85 4.19 8.28 -16.20
CA ASP A 85 3.94 7.13 -17.08
C ASP A 85 3.01 6.09 -16.43
N GLY A 86 3.20 5.81 -15.12
CA GLY A 86 2.28 4.95 -14.38
C GLY A 86 0.85 5.50 -14.32
N LEU A 87 0.72 6.81 -14.10
CA LEU A 87 -0.56 7.51 -14.13
C LEU A 87 -1.19 7.52 -15.53
N LEU A 88 -0.39 7.64 -16.58
CA LEU A 88 -0.83 7.53 -17.97
C LEU A 88 -1.36 6.13 -18.27
N ALA A 89 -0.62 5.08 -17.89
CA ALA A 89 -1.05 3.70 -18.02
C ALA A 89 -2.40 3.44 -17.34
N PHE A 90 -2.59 4.01 -16.14
CA PHE A 90 -3.86 3.94 -15.43
C PHE A 90 -4.98 4.69 -16.16
N SER A 91 -4.73 5.92 -16.61
CA SER A 91 -5.71 6.71 -17.36
C SER A 91 -6.16 5.98 -18.63
N GLU A 92 -5.22 5.46 -19.42
CA GLU A 92 -5.48 4.64 -20.60
C GLU A 92 -6.33 3.41 -20.26
N ALA A 93 -6.02 2.72 -19.15
CA ALA A 93 -6.76 1.54 -18.73
C ALA A 93 -8.20 1.86 -18.29
N VAL A 94 -8.41 2.99 -17.61
CA VAL A 94 -9.75 3.49 -17.24
C VAL A 94 -10.56 3.90 -18.48
N LEU A 95 -9.89 4.34 -19.55
CA LEU A 95 -10.48 4.60 -20.87
C LEU A 95 -10.69 3.33 -21.71
N GLY A 96 -10.36 2.15 -21.18
CA GLY A 96 -10.64 0.85 -21.79
C GLY A 96 -9.46 0.19 -22.51
N LYS A 97 -8.26 0.78 -22.50
CA LYS A 97 -7.06 0.13 -23.03
C LYS A 97 -6.66 -1.05 -22.14
N ARG A 98 -6.66 -2.26 -22.69
CA ARG A 98 -6.31 -3.48 -21.93
C ARG A 98 -4.90 -3.96 -22.26
N GLU A 99 -3.92 -3.48 -21.50
CA GLU A 99 -2.55 -3.99 -21.55
C GLU A 99 -2.41 -5.30 -20.75
N SER A 100 -1.43 -6.13 -21.13
CA SER A 100 -1.07 -7.32 -20.33
C SER A 100 -0.69 -6.91 -18.92
N LEU A 101 -0.89 -7.81 -17.94
CA LEU A 101 -0.59 -7.49 -16.54
C LEU A 101 0.88 -7.09 -16.35
N GLY A 102 1.81 -7.74 -17.05
CA GLY A 102 3.23 -7.42 -16.96
C GLY A 102 3.56 -6.00 -17.40
N VAL A 103 3.02 -5.56 -18.54
CA VAL A 103 3.22 -4.19 -19.03
C VAL A 103 2.60 -3.18 -18.06
N TYR A 104 1.36 -3.46 -17.62
CA TYR A 104 0.64 -2.57 -16.73
C TYR A 104 1.36 -2.37 -15.38
N LEU A 105 1.80 -3.45 -14.73
CA LEU A 105 2.53 -3.38 -13.46
C LEU A 105 3.94 -2.81 -13.59
N SER A 106 4.61 -3.03 -14.73
CA SER A 106 5.91 -2.42 -14.99
C SER A 106 5.81 -0.90 -15.06
N ARG A 107 4.75 -0.35 -15.68
CA ARG A 107 4.54 1.10 -15.76
C ARG A 107 4.03 1.69 -14.46
N THR A 108 3.08 1.02 -13.80
CA THR A 108 2.40 1.54 -12.60
C THR A 108 3.18 1.36 -11.31
N LEU A 109 3.93 0.28 -11.17
CA LEU A 109 4.64 -0.10 -9.93
C LEU A 109 6.15 -0.26 -10.13
N GLY A 110 6.65 -0.22 -11.37
CA GLY A 110 8.07 -0.45 -11.65
C GLY A 110 8.52 -1.90 -11.50
N VAL A 111 7.59 -2.87 -11.56
CA VAL A 111 7.89 -4.30 -11.31
C VAL A 111 7.36 -5.22 -12.41
N THR A 112 8.08 -6.31 -12.62
CA THR A 112 7.62 -7.42 -13.48
C THR A 112 6.95 -8.47 -12.60
N PRO A 113 5.67 -8.81 -12.84
CA PRO A 113 4.99 -9.77 -12.01
C PRO A 113 5.51 -11.18 -12.22
N ALA A 114 5.78 -11.87 -11.12
CA ALA A 114 6.11 -13.29 -11.10
C ALA A 114 5.28 -14.02 -10.03
N ALA A 115 4.83 -15.23 -10.33
CA ALA A 115 4.15 -16.07 -9.35
C ALA A 115 5.16 -16.58 -8.31
N ILE A 116 4.72 -16.66 -7.05
CA ILE A 116 5.51 -17.27 -5.99
C ILE A 116 5.43 -18.79 -6.14
N PRO A 117 6.56 -19.53 -6.05
CA PRO A 117 6.56 -20.98 -6.09
C PRO A 117 5.67 -21.60 -5.01
N ASP A 118 4.93 -22.65 -5.36
CA ASP A 118 4.05 -23.36 -4.43
C ASP A 118 4.79 -23.90 -3.19
N SER A 119 6.09 -24.21 -3.30
CA SER A 119 6.90 -24.62 -2.15
C SER A 119 7.02 -23.53 -1.10
N GLU A 120 7.22 -22.27 -1.50
CA GLU A 120 7.29 -21.13 -0.58
C GLU A 120 5.92 -20.84 0.05
N ILE A 121 4.84 -20.96 -0.72
CA ILE A 121 3.48 -20.79 -0.20
C ILE A 121 3.14 -21.88 0.82
N ARG A 122 3.55 -23.14 0.57
CA ARG A 122 3.36 -24.25 1.53
C ARG A 122 4.13 -24.03 2.82
N GLU A 123 5.37 -23.58 2.73
CA GLU A 123 6.18 -23.25 3.91
C GLU A 123 5.49 -22.17 4.75
N GLN A 124 4.99 -21.11 4.12
CA GLN A 124 4.25 -20.07 4.83
C GLN A 124 2.94 -20.60 5.42
N ARG A 125 2.22 -21.44 4.67
CA ARG A 125 1.01 -22.10 5.16
C ARG A 125 1.30 -22.95 6.38
N ASP A 126 2.39 -23.71 6.42
CA ASP A 126 2.74 -24.55 7.56
C ASP A 126 3.02 -23.72 8.81
N ARG A 127 3.65 -22.54 8.68
CA ARG A 127 3.82 -21.57 9.78
C ARG A 127 2.47 -21.09 10.31
N VAL A 128 1.57 -20.68 9.41
CA VAL A 128 0.21 -20.22 9.75
C VAL A 128 -0.61 -21.34 10.41
N VAL A 129 -0.53 -22.57 9.89
CA VAL A 129 -1.19 -23.76 10.44
C VAL A 129 -0.70 -24.03 11.86
N GLY A 130 0.61 -23.95 12.10
CA GLY A 130 1.21 -24.11 13.43
C GLY A 130 0.71 -23.07 14.42
N LEU A 131 0.72 -21.78 14.04
CA LEU A 131 0.20 -20.70 14.87
C LEU A 131 -1.28 -20.86 15.18
N PHE A 132 -2.10 -21.17 14.17
CA PHE A 132 -3.54 -21.36 14.34
C PHE A 132 -3.88 -22.57 15.23
N SER A 133 -3.10 -23.64 15.10
CA SER A 133 -3.21 -24.84 15.95
C SER A 133 -2.84 -24.53 17.40
N ASN A 134 -1.82 -23.71 17.64
CA ASN A 134 -1.43 -23.26 18.98
C ASN A 134 -2.52 -22.39 19.65
N LEU A 135 -3.37 -21.73 18.86
CA LEU A 135 -4.56 -21.04 19.35
C LEU A 135 -5.74 -21.99 19.63
N GLY A 136 -5.60 -23.28 19.34
CA GLY A 136 -6.62 -24.31 19.57
C GLY A 136 -7.61 -24.52 18.43
N PHE A 137 -7.31 -24.03 17.22
CA PHE A 137 -8.17 -24.15 16.05
C PHE A 137 -7.53 -24.99 14.94
N ALA A 138 -8.35 -25.79 14.25
CA ALA A 138 -7.89 -26.54 13.08
C ALA A 138 -7.87 -25.64 11.83
N PHE A 139 -6.81 -25.67 11.03
CA PHE A 139 -6.71 -24.85 9.81
C PHE A 139 -7.51 -25.44 8.65
N ASN A 140 -8.84 -25.35 8.75
CA ASN A 140 -9.82 -25.74 7.75
C ASN A 140 -11.07 -24.84 7.87
N GLU A 141 -12.05 -25.02 6.98
CA GLU A 141 -13.26 -24.18 6.96
C GLU A 141 -13.98 -24.18 8.32
N ALA A 142 -14.16 -25.35 8.94
CA ALA A 142 -14.88 -25.48 10.21
C ALA A 142 -14.13 -24.81 11.37
N GLY A 143 -12.81 -24.96 11.44
CA GLY A 143 -11.99 -24.31 12.46
C GLY A 143 -11.94 -22.80 12.26
N TRP A 144 -11.90 -22.32 11.02
CA TRP A 144 -12.01 -20.88 10.73
C TRP A 144 -13.35 -20.29 11.15
N ARG A 145 -14.45 -21.00 10.86
CA ARG A 145 -15.79 -20.57 11.27
C ARG A 145 -15.90 -20.47 12.79
N ARG A 146 -15.39 -21.48 13.52
CA ARG A 146 -15.29 -21.45 14.99
C ARG A 146 -14.43 -20.28 15.50
N TYR A 147 -13.32 -19.99 14.85
CA TYR A 147 -12.45 -18.87 15.22
C TYR A 147 -13.13 -17.51 15.06
N GLN A 148 -13.84 -17.30 13.94
CA GLN A 148 -14.60 -16.07 13.69
C GLN A 148 -15.80 -15.90 14.65
N GLU A 149 -16.38 -17.01 15.11
CA GLU A 149 -17.50 -17.03 16.06
C GLU A 149 -17.06 -16.85 17.52
N ALA A 150 -15.82 -17.22 17.86
CA ALA A 150 -15.34 -17.21 19.24
C ALA A 150 -15.37 -15.82 19.88
N GLU A 151 -14.87 -14.80 19.18
CA GLU A 151 -14.97 -13.41 19.62
C GLU A 151 -14.68 -12.43 18.45
N PRO A 152 -15.69 -11.88 17.77
CA PRO A 152 -15.44 -10.92 16.69
C PRO A 152 -14.83 -9.63 17.26
N PRO A 153 -13.90 -8.97 16.56
CA PRO A 153 -13.34 -7.71 17.04
C PRO A 153 -14.46 -6.66 17.15
N THR A 154 -14.56 -6.07 18.35
CA THR A 154 -15.54 -5.04 18.65
C THR A 154 -14.94 -3.67 18.37
N ARG A 155 -15.80 -2.65 18.28
CA ARG A 155 -15.34 -1.26 18.13
C ARG A 155 -14.45 -0.85 19.30
N GLU A 156 -14.75 -1.35 20.49
CA GLU A 156 -14.01 -1.10 21.72
C GLU A 156 -12.62 -1.72 21.67
N LYS A 157 -12.49 -2.98 21.20
CA LYS A 157 -11.19 -3.63 21.01
C LYS A 157 -10.33 -2.90 19.98
N THR A 158 -10.91 -2.51 18.85
CA THR A 158 -10.15 -1.75 17.84
C THR A 158 -9.70 -0.39 18.36
N LYS A 159 -10.56 0.33 19.10
CA LYS A 159 -10.13 1.58 19.76
C LYS A 159 -9.01 1.37 20.78
N ALA A 160 -9.04 0.26 21.52
CA ALA A 160 -7.97 -0.08 22.45
C ALA A 160 -6.66 -0.38 21.72
N ALA A 161 -6.71 -1.07 20.58
CA ALA A 161 -5.53 -1.32 19.74
C ALA A 161 -4.94 -0.04 19.16
N VAL A 162 -5.78 0.89 18.70
CA VAL A 162 -5.34 2.24 18.27
C VAL A 162 -4.61 2.96 19.41
N LEU A 163 -5.18 2.93 20.61
CA LEU A 163 -4.57 3.58 21.78
C LEU A 163 -3.24 2.92 22.17
N ASP A 164 -3.16 1.58 22.12
CA ASP A 164 -1.91 0.86 22.38
C ASP A 164 -0.85 1.18 21.33
N ALA A 165 -1.23 1.24 20.05
CA ALA A 165 -0.35 1.65 18.96
C ALA A 165 0.20 3.07 19.17
N GLU A 166 -0.68 4.04 19.44
CA GLU A 166 -0.31 5.44 19.72
C GLU A 166 0.62 5.57 20.92
N GLN A 167 0.31 4.92 22.04
CA GLN A 167 1.02 5.12 23.30
C GLN A 167 2.29 4.28 23.43
N ARG A 168 2.39 3.15 22.73
CA ARG A 168 3.42 2.15 23.01
C ARG A 168 4.16 1.63 21.79
N VAL A 169 3.57 1.65 20.60
CA VAL A 169 4.20 1.11 19.39
C VAL A 169 4.81 2.21 18.53
N ILE A 170 4.09 3.30 18.26
CA ILE A 170 4.60 4.46 17.53
C ILE A 170 5.88 5.03 18.18
N PRO A 171 5.98 5.20 19.52
CA PRO A 171 7.21 5.70 20.14
C PRO A 171 8.45 4.86 19.85
N ILE A 172 8.32 3.53 19.76
CA ILE A 172 9.42 2.62 19.42
C ILE A 172 9.95 2.94 18.03
N VAL A 173 9.04 3.12 17.06
CA VAL A 173 9.42 3.43 15.69
C VAL A 173 10.03 4.82 15.58
N LEU A 174 9.44 5.83 16.22
CA LEU A 174 9.98 7.19 16.23
C LEU A 174 11.39 7.21 16.83
N GLU A 175 11.66 6.48 17.90
CA GLU A 175 13.02 6.32 18.45
C GLU A 175 13.95 5.61 17.46
N THR A 176 13.47 4.52 16.84
CA THR A 176 14.23 3.75 15.84
C THR A 176 14.70 4.64 14.68
N ILE A 177 13.85 5.53 14.18
CA ILE A 177 14.19 6.41 13.05
C ILE A 177 14.73 7.78 13.47
N ASN A 178 15.00 8.00 14.77
CA ASN A 178 15.43 9.27 15.34
C ASN A 178 14.49 10.45 15.02
N ARG A 179 13.17 10.21 15.08
CA ARG A 179 12.11 11.21 14.82
C ARG A 179 11.14 11.40 15.98
N SER A 180 11.62 11.31 17.22
CA SER A 180 10.80 11.60 18.42
C SER A 180 10.29 13.04 18.48
N ASP A 181 10.73 13.92 17.57
CA ASP A 181 10.24 15.28 17.36
C ASP A 181 8.88 15.37 16.65
N LEU A 182 8.44 14.31 15.96
CA LEU A 182 7.26 14.36 15.10
C LEU A 182 5.96 14.53 15.90
N PRO A 183 5.12 15.54 15.56
CA PRO A 183 3.82 15.69 16.19
C PRO A 183 2.84 14.65 15.64
N LEU A 184 2.30 13.81 16.52
CA LEU A 184 1.23 12.87 16.19
C LEU A 184 -0.12 13.60 16.08
N ASP A 185 -0.34 14.29 14.97
CA ASP A 185 -1.61 14.98 14.70
C ASP A 185 -2.55 14.14 13.82
N PHE A 186 -3.35 13.31 14.48
CA PHE A 186 -4.41 12.55 13.82
C PHE A 186 -5.69 12.45 14.68
N ASP A 187 -6.79 12.03 14.06
CA ASP A 187 -7.99 11.55 14.75
C ASP A 187 -8.42 10.17 14.24
N THR A 188 -9.02 9.36 15.11
CA THR A 188 -9.59 8.06 14.70
C THR A 188 -11.09 8.13 14.57
N ARG A 189 -11.62 7.66 13.44
CA ARG A 189 -13.04 7.65 13.11
C ARG A 189 -13.52 6.25 12.76
N VAL A 190 -14.60 5.83 13.39
CA VAL A 190 -15.32 4.61 12.98
C VAL A 190 -16.37 5.00 11.94
N VAL A 191 -16.28 4.40 10.76
CA VAL A 191 -17.19 4.65 9.63
C VAL A 191 -17.90 3.37 9.18
N ARG A 192 -18.91 3.52 8.33
CA ARG A 192 -19.65 2.43 7.69
C ARG A 192 -19.84 2.73 6.21
N ARG A 193 -18.76 2.60 5.43
CA ARG A 193 -18.78 2.86 3.98
C ARG A 193 -18.81 1.54 3.23
N ASN A 194 -19.66 1.45 2.20
CA ASN A 194 -19.74 0.27 1.34
C ASN A 194 -18.52 0.20 0.40
N ARG A 195 -17.33 0.02 0.97
CA ARG A 195 -16.03 -0.04 0.31
C ARG A 195 -15.22 -1.23 0.87
N PRO A 196 -14.34 -1.86 0.06
CA PRO A 196 -13.69 -3.10 0.45
C PRO A 196 -12.59 -2.93 1.50
N TRP A 197 -12.03 -1.72 1.69
CA TRP A 197 -11.02 -1.43 2.72
C TRP A 197 -11.63 -1.49 4.13
N ILE A 198 -10.79 -1.86 5.11
CA ILE A 198 -11.17 -2.04 6.53
C ILE A 198 -10.56 -1.00 7.46
N SER A 199 -9.41 -0.46 7.08
CA SER A 199 -8.74 0.68 7.70
C SER A 199 -8.06 1.48 6.60
N ARG A 200 -7.74 2.74 6.89
CA ARG A 200 -6.86 3.59 6.08
C ARG A 200 -6.47 4.85 6.83
N ILE A 201 -5.32 5.41 6.49
CA ILE A 201 -4.98 6.80 6.76
C ILE A 201 -5.45 7.67 5.59
N ILE A 202 -6.18 8.73 5.89
CA ILE A 202 -6.46 9.84 4.97
C ILE A 202 -5.98 11.13 5.62
N GLY A 203 -5.66 12.17 4.87
CA GLY A 203 -5.25 13.40 5.53
C GLY A 203 -4.79 14.49 4.60
N GLY A 204 -4.55 15.63 5.23
CA GLY A 204 -4.20 16.89 4.61
C GLY A 204 -2.94 17.53 5.21
N PRO A 205 -2.58 18.74 4.73
CA PRO A 205 -1.47 19.54 5.27
C PRO A 205 -1.52 19.74 6.78
N ASP A 206 -2.72 19.85 7.34
CA ASP A 206 -2.90 20.15 8.75
C ASP A 206 -2.95 18.87 9.58
N ARG A 207 -3.88 17.96 9.26
CA ARG A 207 -4.22 16.83 10.11
C ARG A 207 -4.51 15.56 9.32
N PHE A 208 -4.19 14.41 9.91
CA PHE A 208 -4.54 13.08 9.41
C PHE A 208 -5.79 12.52 10.12
N SER A 209 -6.45 11.59 9.46
CA SER A 209 -7.59 10.85 9.99
C SER A 209 -7.42 9.36 9.70
N HIS A 210 -7.50 8.56 10.74
CA HIS A 210 -7.53 7.11 10.67
C HIS A 210 -8.97 6.64 10.62
N GLU A 211 -9.42 6.12 9.47
CA GLU A 211 -10.79 5.65 9.28
C GLU A 211 -10.85 4.12 9.40
N ILE A 212 -11.67 3.60 10.32
CA ILE A 212 -11.92 2.16 10.50
C ILE A 212 -13.33 1.83 10.00
N ASN A 213 -13.44 0.91 9.04
CA ASN A 213 -14.68 0.65 8.30
C ASN A 213 -15.40 -0.65 8.68
N PHE A 214 -16.30 -0.53 9.66
CA PHE A 214 -17.18 -1.62 10.12
C PHE A 214 -18.44 -1.83 9.25
N HIS A 215 -18.32 -1.64 7.93
CA HIS A 215 -19.42 -1.96 7.02
C HIS A 215 -19.66 -3.49 6.98
N PRO A 216 -20.91 -3.99 6.98
CA PRO A 216 -21.21 -5.43 7.03
C PRO A 216 -20.52 -6.27 5.96
N ARG A 217 -20.26 -5.70 4.77
CA ARG A 217 -19.50 -6.36 3.69
C ARG A 217 -18.13 -6.87 4.14
N ASN A 218 -17.50 -6.20 5.11
CA ASN A 218 -16.14 -6.46 5.57
C ASN A 218 -16.10 -7.45 6.74
N ARG A 219 -17.24 -7.93 7.25
CA ARG A 219 -17.31 -8.76 8.46
C ARG A 219 -16.39 -9.98 8.41
N PHE A 220 -16.27 -10.63 7.25
CA PHE A 220 -15.41 -11.81 7.06
C PHE A 220 -13.91 -11.50 7.20
N ARG A 221 -13.51 -10.24 7.04
CA ARG A 221 -12.12 -9.80 7.20
C ARG A 221 -11.76 -9.59 8.66
N TYR A 222 -12.74 -9.31 9.53
CA TYR A 222 -12.55 -9.00 10.93
C TYR A 222 -12.51 -10.28 11.77
N PHE A 223 -11.36 -10.57 12.37
CA PHE A 223 -11.12 -11.71 13.26
C PHE A 223 -10.16 -11.32 14.40
N MET A 224 -10.07 -12.13 15.45
CA MET A 224 -9.25 -11.82 16.64
C MET A 224 -7.78 -11.56 16.27
N GLY A 225 -7.17 -10.54 16.89
CA GLY A 225 -5.77 -10.18 16.68
C GLY A 225 -5.49 -9.43 15.38
N LEU A 226 -6.47 -9.26 14.48
CA LEU A 226 -6.27 -8.49 13.23
C LEU A 226 -5.92 -7.03 13.50
N GLU A 227 -6.45 -6.46 14.59
CA GLU A 227 -6.23 -5.09 14.99
C GLU A 227 -4.74 -4.76 15.15
N GLU A 228 -3.92 -5.68 15.67
CA GLU A 228 -2.50 -5.43 15.91
C GLU A 228 -1.68 -5.20 14.62
N PRO A 229 -1.65 -6.11 13.63
CA PRO A 229 -0.97 -5.84 12.37
C PRO A 229 -1.67 -4.74 11.56
N LEU A 230 -2.97 -4.51 11.74
CA LEU A 230 -3.68 -3.43 11.05
C LEU A 230 -3.24 -2.06 11.55
N GLU A 231 -3.10 -1.86 12.86
CA GLU A 231 -2.58 -0.61 13.42
C GLU A 231 -1.07 -0.45 13.16
N ALA A 232 -0.30 -1.55 13.12
CA ALA A 232 1.09 -1.51 12.67
C ALA A 232 1.21 -1.05 11.20
N HIS A 233 0.31 -1.49 10.34
CA HIS A 233 0.28 -1.09 8.93
C HIS A 233 -0.13 0.39 8.78
N GLU A 234 -1.19 0.81 9.44
CA GLU A 234 -1.80 2.13 9.19
C GLU A 234 -1.19 3.24 10.04
N LEU A 235 -1.19 3.08 11.37
CA LEU A 235 -0.70 4.11 12.28
C LEU A 235 0.81 4.10 12.40
N VAL A 236 1.42 2.93 12.50
CA VAL A 236 2.86 2.85 12.73
C VAL A 236 3.62 3.10 11.43
N TYR A 237 3.16 2.60 10.29
CA TYR A 237 3.79 2.88 9.01
C TYR A 237 3.20 4.09 8.29
N HIS A 238 1.99 4.00 7.72
CA HIS A 238 1.49 5.05 6.82
C HIS A 238 1.39 6.43 7.46
N LEU A 239 0.87 6.55 8.68
CA LEU A 239 0.80 7.84 9.38
C LEU A 239 2.19 8.40 9.69
N VAL A 240 3.10 7.61 10.28
CA VAL A 240 4.46 8.09 10.61
C VAL A 240 5.23 8.45 9.33
N GLN A 241 5.05 7.69 8.24
CA GLN A 241 5.63 8.02 6.94
C GLN A 241 5.07 9.33 6.41
N ALA A 242 3.75 9.51 6.40
CA ALA A 242 3.14 10.75 5.96
C ALA A 242 3.65 11.97 6.76
N LEU A 243 3.85 11.82 8.07
CA LEU A 243 4.44 12.85 8.93
C LEU A 243 5.92 13.13 8.58
N CYS A 244 6.74 12.09 8.42
CA CYS A 244 8.14 12.24 8.00
C CYS A 244 8.26 12.95 6.66
N LEU A 245 7.50 12.50 5.66
CA LEU A 245 7.50 13.06 4.31
C LEU A 245 7.04 14.52 4.34
N ARG A 246 5.96 14.84 5.07
CA ARG A 246 5.48 16.23 5.20
C ARG A 246 6.55 17.17 5.75
N GLU A 247 7.27 16.77 6.80
CA GLU A 247 8.33 17.59 7.38
C GLU A 247 9.57 17.68 6.47
N ASN A 248 9.95 16.59 5.80
CA ASN A 248 11.06 16.61 4.85
C ASN A 248 10.75 17.49 3.63
N ILE A 249 9.50 17.53 3.16
CA ILE A 249 9.06 18.42 2.09
C ILE A 249 9.06 19.88 2.56
N ARG A 250 8.53 20.16 3.77
CA ARG A 250 8.50 21.53 4.34
C ARG A 250 9.90 22.11 4.56
N SER A 251 10.86 21.27 4.92
CA SER A 251 12.26 21.67 5.14
C SER A 251 13.11 21.68 3.86
N GLY A 252 12.55 21.29 2.71
CA GLY A 252 13.26 21.23 1.43
C GLY A 252 14.23 20.05 1.28
N VAL A 253 14.17 19.06 2.18
CA VAL A 253 14.93 17.81 2.07
C VAL A 253 14.37 16.91 0.97
N LEU A 254 13.04 16.89 0.81
CA LEU A 254 12.36 16.20 -0.28
C LEU A 254 11.73 17.17 -1.28
N SER A 255 11.67 16.75 -2.55
CA SER A 255 10.94 17.49 -3.60
C SER A 255 9.47 17.65 -3.21
N ARG A 256 8.89 18.78 -3.61
CA ARG A 256 7.45 19.04 -3.47
C ARG A 256 6.59 18.04 -4.23
N ASP A 257 7.11 17.38 -5.27
CA ASP A 257 6.36 16.35 -6.02
C ASP A 257 5.81 15.23 -5.14
N TYR A 258 6.52 14.93 -4.04
CA TYR A 258 6.12 13.92 -3.06
C TYR A 258 5.01 14.39 -2.12
N ALA A 259 4.55 15.64 -2.24
CA ALA A 259 3.45 16.17 -1.45
C ALA A 259 2.10 15.51 -1.76
N ILE A 260 2.01 14.79 -2.87
CA ILE A 260 0.88 13.93 -3.19
C ILE A 260 1.42 12.52 -3.37
N THR A 261 0.73 11.51 -2.84
CA THR A 261 0.93 10.11 -3.21
C THR A 261 -0.25 9.64 -4.07
N THR A 262 -0.02 8.70 -5.00
CA THR A 262 -1.03 8.32 -6.01
C THR A 262 -1.36 6.83 -6.02
N ILE A 263 -2.60 6.51 -6.43
CA ILE A 263 -3.07 5.15 -6.71
C ILE A 263 -3.53 5.08 -8.18
N PRO A 264 -2.80 4.39 -9.07
CA PRO A 264 -1.48 3.81 -8.82
C PRO A 264 -0.35 4.84 -8.74
N GLY A 265 0.77 4.42 -8.17
CA GLY A 265 2.02 5.15 -8.19
C GLY A 265 3.21 4.19 -8.01
N ILE A 266 4.38 4.56 -8.53
CA ILE A 266 5.60 3.76 -8.40
C ILE A 266 6.04 3.61 -6.93
N GLU A 267 5.61 4.54 -6.07
CA GLU A 267 5.78 4.51 -4.61
C GLU A 267 4.91 3.45 -3.93
N GLN A 268 3.87 2.97 -4.59
CA GLN A 268 2.82 2.19 -3.94
C GLN A 268 3.31 0.80 -3.53
N MET A 269 4.10 0.16 -4.40
CA MET A 269 4.71 -1.14 -4.10
C MET A 269 5.56 -1.09 -2.83
N PRO A 270 6.60 -0.24 -2.71
CA PRO A 270 7.38 -0.15 -1.49
C PRO A 270 6.57 0.32 -0.28
N ASN A 271 5.65 1.28 -0.43
CA ASN A 271 4.85 1.76 0.69
C ASN A 271 3.97 0.67 1.30
N GLU A 272 3.16 -0.02 0.49
CA GLU A 272 2.26 -1.07 0.99
C GLU A 272 3.02 -2.31 1.47
N SER A 273 4.10 -2.68 0.76
CA SER A 273 4.94 -3.82 1.14
C SER A 273 5.66 -3.56 2.48
N MET A 274 6.23 -2.37 2.68
CA MET A 274 6.88 -2.01 3.94
C MET A 274 5.86 -1.88 5.07
N ALA A 275 4.70 -1.27 4.83
CA ALA A 275 3.64 -1.18 5.84
C ALA A 275 3.22 -2.56 6.36
N GLN A 276 3.08 -3.53 5.45
CA GLN A 276 2.71 -4.91 5.80
C GLN A 276 3.87 -5.68 6.45
N ALA A 277 5.13 -5.41 6.08
CA ALA A 277 6.32 -6.05 6.62
C ALA A 277 6.92 -5.35 7.86
N MET A 278 6.36 -4.21 8.27
CA MET A 278 6.84 -3.32 9.32
C MET A 278 7.25 -4.05 10.63
N PRO A 279 6.46 -5.00 11.17
CA PRO A 279 6.85 -5.70 12.40
C PRO A 279 8.11 -6.56 12.28
N PHE A 280 8.51 -6.97 11.07
CA PHE A 280 9.74 -7.74 10.85
C PHE A 280 10.99 -6.86 10.81
N PHE A 281 10.84 -5.56 10.49
CA PHE A 281 11.94 -4.59 10.54
C PHE A 281 12.16 -4.00 11.94
N VAL A 282 11.15 -4.02 12.81
CA VAL A 282 11.25 -3.55 14.20
C VAL A 282 10.77 -4.68 15.13
N PRO A 283 11.69 -5.60 15.51
CA PRO A 283 11.36 -6.79 16.29
C PRO A 283 10.58 -6.51 17.57
N GLU A 284 10.82 -5.37 18.22
CA GLU A 284 10.13 -4.97 19.44
C GLU A 284 8.62 -4.84 19.25
N ILE A 285 8.16 -4.53 18.04
CA ILE A 285 6.74 -4.55 17.67
C ILE A 285 6.25 -6.01 17.64
N LEU A 286 6.95 -6.87 16.92
CA LEU A 286 6.60 -8.29 16.79
C LEU A 286 6.60 -9.00 18.16
N GLU A 287 7.54 -8.65 19.04
CA GLU A 287 7.65 -9.16 20.40
C GLU A 287 6.42 -8.84 21.25
N ARG A 288 5.85 -7.65 21.06
CA ARG A 288 4.65 -7.18 21.76
C ARG A 288 3.35 -7.76 21.22
N MET A 289 3.35 -8.25 19.98
CA MET A 289 2.15 -8.82 19.40
C MET A 289 1.69 -10.05 20.19
N SER A 290 0.39 -10.12 20.43
CA SER A 290 -0.23 -11.28 21.05
C SER A 290 -0.10 -12.52 20.15
N PRO A 291 -0.32 -13.74 20.67
CA PRO A 291 -0.39 -14.94 19.83
C PRO A 291 -1.41 -14.80 18.68
N TYR A 292 -2.53 -14.09 18.90
CA TYR A 292 -3.53 -13.81 17.87
C TYR A 292 -3.02 -12.79 16.84
N GLY A 293 -2.33 -11.73 17.29
CA GLY A 293 -1.71 -10.73 16.41
C GLY A 293 -0.63 -11.33 15.51
N ARG A 294 0.23 -12.19 16.06
CA ARG A 294 1.25 -12.94 15.29
C ARG A 294 0.63 -13.87 14.26
N PHE A 295 -0.42 -14.59 14.64
CA PHE A 295 -1.21 -15.37 13.68
C PHE A 295 -1.78 -14.48 12.56
N ALA A 296 -2.38 -13.34 12.92
CA ALA A 296 -2.99 -12.42 11.95
C ALA A 296 -1.96 -11.83 10.97
N LEU A 297 -0.77 -11.47 11.46
CA LEU A 297 0.34 -10.99 10.64
C LEU A 297 0.79 -12.05 9.62
N GLU A 298 1.08 -13.26 10.07
CA GLU A 298 1.56 -14.35 9.21
C GLU A 298 0.47 -14.85 8.24
N TYR A 299 -0.79 -14.87 8.67
CA TYR A 299 -1.93 -15.12 7.79
C TYR A 299 -2.09 -14.01 6.74
N GLY A 300 -1.81 -12.75 7.09
CA GLY A 300 -1.74 -11.62 6.17
C GLY A 300 -0.74 -11.86 5.04
N VAL A 301 0.50 -12.24 5.39
CA VAL A 301 1.55 -12.60 4.41
C VAL A 301 1.09 -13.73 3.50
N LEU A 302 0.56 -14.83 4.06
CA LEU A 302 0.03 -15.94 3.26
C LEU A 302 -1.09 -15.48 2.31
N ARG A 303 -2.01 -14.63 2.80
CA ARG A 303 -3.09 -14.07 2.01
C ARG A 303 -2.54 -13.28 0.83
N ASP A 304 -1.51 -12.47 1.05
CA ASP A 304 -0.95 -11.62 0.00
C ASP A 304 -0.20 -12.44 -1.06
N MET A 305 0.52 -13.50 -0.65
CA MET A 305 1.14 -14.45 -1.58
C MET A 305 0.09 -15.15 -2.47
N VAL A 306 -0.99 -15.65 -1.87
CA VAL A 306 -1.99 -16.46 -2.58
C VAL A 306 -2.96 -15.58 -3.38
N LEU A 307 -3.62 -14.61 -2.73
CA LEU A 307 -4.68 -13.81 -3.35
C LEU A 307 -4.14 -12.60 -4.10
N ASN A 308 -3.19 -11.87 -3.52
CA ASN A 308 -2.76 -10.59 -4.06
C ASN A 308 -1.69 -10.74 -5.15
N ARG A 309 -1.00 -11.89 -5.18
CA ARG A 309 -0.02 -12.21 -6.22
C ARG A 309 -0.45 -13.33 -7.14
N ASN A 310 -0.48 -14.58 -6.66
CA ASN A 310 -0.70 -15.73 -7.55
C ASN A 310 -2.08 -15.71 -8.21
N ALA A 311 -3.16 -15.57 -7.43
CA ALA A 311 -4.52 -15.49 -7.97
C ALA A 311 -4.73 -14.28 -8.88
N LEU A 312 -4.05 -13.15 -8.61
CA LEU A 312 -4.08 -11.96 -9.47
C LEU A 312 -3.43 -12.25 -10.83
N ILE A 313 -2.26 -12.89 -10.82
CA ILE A 313 -1.56 -13.33 -12.04
C ILE A 313 -2.43 -14.32 -12.82
N PHE A 314 -2.99 -15.33 -12.16
CA PHE A 314 -3.84 -16.34 -12.81
C PHE A 314 -5.11 -15.71 -13.40
N ALA A 315 -5.74 -14.75 -12.71
CA ALA A 315 -6.91 -14.04 -13.22
C ALA A 315 -6.62 -13.18 -14.47
N ASN A 316 -5.35 -12.87 -14.74
CA ASN A 316 -4.91 -12.10 -15.90
C ASN A 316 -4.09 -12.94 -16.91
N ALA A 317 -4.01 -14.25 -16.72
CA ALA A 317 -3.30 -15.18 -17.59
C ALA A 317 -4.30 -16.10 -18.31
N ASP A 318 -3.94 -16.51 -19.53
CA ASP A 318 -4.70 -17.52 -20.24
C ASP A 318 -4.54 -18.90 -19.57
N GLY A 319 -5.59 -19.72 -19.62
CA GLY A 319 -5.54 -21.13 -19.19
C GLY A 319 -6.02 -21.42 -17.76
N TYR A 320 -6.43 -20.40 -17.00
CA TYR A 320 -7.01 -20.57 -15.66
C TYR A 320 -8.48 -20.17 -15.65
N SER A 321 -9.37 -21.07 -15.21
CA SER A 321 -10.78 -20.72 -14.99
C SER A 321 -10.99 -20.09 -13.61
N ASP A 322 -12.07 -19.31 -13.45
CA ASP A 322 -12.43 -18.71 -12.16
C ASP A 322 -12.64 -19.81 -11.09
N GLU A 323 -13.19 -20.97 -11.46
CA GLU A 323 -13.33 -22.14 -10.57
C GLU A 323 -11.99 -22.74 -10.14
N TRP A 324 -11.01 -22.80 -11.06
CA TRP A 324 -9.68 -23.28 -10.73
C TRP A 324 -8.99 -22.31 -9.75
N ILE A 325 -9.07 -21.00 -10.00
CA ILE A 325 -8.49 -19.98 -9.12
C ILE A 325 -9.14 -20.02 -7.74
N LYS A 326 -10.47 -20.22 -7.69
CA LYS A 326 -11.19 -20.43 -6.45
C LYS A 326 -10.69 -21.67 -5.70
N ALA A 327 -10.54 -22.81 -6.37
CA ALA A 327 -10.04 -24.03 -5.76
C ALA A 327 -8.61 -23.86 -5.22
N TYR A 328 -7.72 -23.26 -6.02
CA TYR A 328 -6.36 -22.90 -5.60
C TYR A 328 -6.38 -22.02 -4.34
N THR A 329 -7.19 -20.97 -4.34
CA THR A 329 -7.30 -20.06 -3.20
C THR A 329 -7.74 -20.78 -1.93
N LEU A 330 -8.76 -21.64 -2.03
CA LEU A 330 -9.34 -22.31 -0.86
C LEU A 330 -8.44 -23.43 -0.29
N ASP A 331 -7.53 -23.99 -1.09
CA ASP A 331 -6.54 -24.96 -0.61
C ASP A 331 -5.56 -24.34 0.41
N TYR A 332 -5.15 -23.09 0.14
CA TYR A 332 -4.24 -22.35 0.99
C TYR A 332 -4.95 -21.47 2.04
N LEU A 333 -6.14 -20.95 1.71
CA LEU A 333 -6.89 -20.00 2.53
C LEU A 333 -8.33 -20.50 2.77
N PRO A 334 -8.51 -21.55 3.59
CA PRO A 334 -9.83 -22.16 3.82
C PRO A 334 -10.83 -21.23 4.54
N GLY A 335 -10.35 -20.10 5.06
CA GLY A 335 -11.18 -19.07 5.69
C GLY A 335 -11.79 -18.04 4.75
N GLN A 336 -11.47 -18.09 3.45
CA GLN A 336 -12.02 -17.15 2.48
C GLN A 336 -13.45 -17.54 2.06
N PRO A 337 -14.39 -16.58 1.96
CA PRO A 337 -15.74 -16.89 1.51
C PRO A 337 -15.76 -17.34 0.04
N PRO A 338 -16.13 -18.60 -0.28
CA PRO A 338 -16.03 -19.15 -1.63
C PRO A 338 -16.79 -18.34 -2.69
N GLU A 339 -17.93 -17.76 -2.31
CA GLU A 339 -18.78 -16.94 -3.17
C GLU A 339 -18.14 -15.59 -3.51
N LYS A 340 -17.38 -15.00 -2.57
CA LYS A 340 -16.71 -13.71 -2.79
C LYS A 340 -15.50 -13.82 -3.69
N ILE A 341 -14.82 -14.97 -3.71
CA ILE A 341 -13.66 -15.18 -4.58
C ILE A 341 -14.07 -14.96 -6.04
N VAL A 342 -15.16 -15.61 -6.48
CA VAL A 342 -15.64 -15.55 -7.87
C VAL A 342 -16.41 -14.26 -8.15
N SER A 343 -17.29 -13.82 -7.24
CA SER A 343 -18.17 -12.67 -7.51
C SER A 343 -17.51 -11.30 -7.29
N GLU A 344 -16.42 -11.23 -6.52
CA GLU A 344 -15.78 -9.97 -6.12
C GLU A 344 -14.27 -10.00 -6.38
N PHE A 345 -13.53 -10.96 -5.83
CA PHE A 345 -12.07 -10.88 -5.81
C PHE A 345 -11.42 -11.05 -7.17
N ILE A 346 -11.85 -12.03 -7.96
CA ILE A 346 -11.33 -12.27 -9.31
C ILE A 346 -11.73 -11.11 -10.24
N PRO A 347 -13.00 -10.69 -10.35
CA PRO A 347 -13.38 -9.54 -11.19
C PRO A 347 -12.62 -8.26 -10.84
N LEU A 348 -12.45 -7.92 -9.55
CA LEU A 348 -11.69 -6.73 -9.17
C LEU A 348 -10.23 -6.82 -9.62
N ARG A 349 -9.59 -7.98 -9.50
CA ARG A 349 -8.19 -8.19 -9.92
C ARG A 349 -7.99 -8.27 -11.42
N ARG A 350 -9.02 -8.63 -12.17
CA ARG A 350 -8.97 -8.81 -13.62
C ARG A 350 -9.40 -7.55 -14.38
N ASP A 351 -10.46 -6.89 -13.90
CA ASP A 351 -11.24 -5.96 -14.70
C ASP A 351 -11.18 -4.51 -14.17
N ASP A 352 -10.84 -4.27 -12.89
CA ASP A 352 -10.65 -2.92 -12.35
C ASP A 352 -9.15 -2.54 -12.39
N PRO A 353 -8.73 -1.56 -13.22
CA PRO A 353 -7.33 -1.17 -13.36
C PRO A 353 -6.68 -0.78 -12.03
N ARG A 354 -7.41 -0.10 -11.13
CA ARG A 354 -6.87 0.34 -9.84
C ARG A 354 -6.48 -0.86 -9.00
N TYR A 355 -7.31 -1.90 -8.97
CA TYR A 355 -7.07 -3.06 -8.11
C TYR A 355 -6.02 -4.02 -8.67
N ARG A 356 -5.67 -3.93 -9.95
CA ARG A 356 -4.54 -4.69 -10.53
C ARG A 356 -3.21 -4.29 -9.88
N SER A 357 -2.92 -2.99 -9.80
CA SER A 357 -1.73 -2.48 -9.12
C SER A 357 -1.90 -2.50 -7.60
N TYR A 358 -3.04 -2.03 -7.09
CA TYR A 358 -3.27 -1.90 -5.65
C TYR A 358 -3.21 -3.22 -4.90
N TYR A 359 -3.72 -4.33 -5.42
CA TYR A 359 -3.52 -5.60 -4.72
C TYR A 359 -2.11 -6.12 -4.88
N TYR A 360 -1.49 -5.99 -6.06
CA TYR A 360 -0.14 -6.47 -6.29
C TYR A 360 0.88 -5.81 -5.34
N SER A 361 0.70 -4.52 -5.00
CA SER A 361 1.60 -3.78 -4.11
C SER A 361 1.74 -4.36 -2.71
N TYR A 362 0.73 -5.05 -2.17
CA TYR A 362 0.82 -5.71 -0.86
C TYR A 362 1.71 -6.97 -0.90
N SER A 363 1.88 -7.56 -2.08
CA SER A 363 2.54 -8.87 -2.20
C SER A 363 4.06 -8.83 -2.01
N GLY A 364 4.69 -7.67 -2.13
CA GLY A 364 6.12 -7.50 -1.86
C GLY A 364 6.48 -7.60 -0.38
N SER A 365 5.49 -7.63 0.51
CA SER A 365 5.71 -7.86 1.94
C SER A 365 6.36 -9.20 2.24
N HIS A 366 6.12 -10.22 1.41
CA HIS A 366 6.78 -11.53 1.51
C HIS A 366 8.28 -11.41 1.28
N GLU A 367 8.71 -10.76 0.20
CA GLU A 367 10.12 -10.50 -0.06
C GLU A 367 10.74 -9.69 1.06
N LEU A 368 10.14 -8.56 1.42
CA LEU A 368 10.70 -7.68 2.45
C LEU A 368 10.82 -8.35 3.83
N ARG A 369 9.90 -9.25 4.15
CA ARG A 369 10.04 -10.10 5.34
C ARG A 369 11.28 -10.99 5.25
N LYS A 370 11.47 -11.72 4.15
CA LYS A 370 12.66 -12.58 3.96
C LYS A 370 13.94 -11.75 4.06
N GLU A 371 13.94 -10.56 3.46
CA GLU A 371 15.04 -9.61 3.57
C GLU A 371 15.34 -9.25 5.03
N ALA A 372 14.30 -8.94 5.83
CA ALA A 372 14.44 -8.56 7.23
C ALA A 372 14.95 -9.70 8.14
N GLU A 373 14.56 -10.95 7.87
CA GLU A 373 15.01 -12.13 8.62
C GLU A 373 16.53 -12.33 8.56
N ASP A 374 17.16 -11.94 7.44
CA ASP A 374 18.60 -12.05 7.22
C ASP A 374 19.40 -10.82 7.67
N MET A 375 18.73 -9.76 8.14
CA MET A 375 19.38 -8.50 8.53
C MET A 375 19.72 -8.46 10.02
N THR A 376 20.79 -7.74 10.35
CA THR A 376 21.07 -7.24 11.70
C THR A 376 20.12 -6.09 12.08
N ASP A 377 19.98 -5.79 13.37
CA ASP A 377 19.09 -4.72 13.84
C ASP A 377 19.48 -3.34 13.26
N GLU A 378 20.78 -3.07 13.12
CA GLU A 378 21.28 -1.83 12.51
C GLU A 378 20.94 -1.73 11.01
N GLN A 379 21.03 -2.85 10.27
CA GLN A 379 20.62 -2.88 8.85
C GLN A 379 19.12 -2.63 8.72
N ARG A 380 18.29 -3.29 9.54
CA ARG A 380 16.82 -3.07 9.54
C ARG A 380 16.49 -1.62 9.86
N ARG A 381 17.16 -1.04 10.86
CA ARG A 381 17.03 0.38 11.24
C ARG A 381 17.35 1.32 10.08
N ARG A 382 18.41 1.06 9.31
CA ARG A 382 18.76 1.90 8.15
C ARG A 382 17.71 1.80 7.04
N VAL A 383 17.27 0.59 6.72
CA VAL A 383 16.22 0.35 5.70
C VAL A 383 14.94 1.07 6.07
N ILE A 384 14.51 0.96 7.33
CA ILE A 384 13.26 1.57 7.77
C ILE A 384 13.37 3.09 7.79
N THR A 385 14.48 3.63 8.29
CA THR A 385 14.74 5.08 8.27
C THR A 385 14.74 5.61 6.85
N TYR A 386 15.31 4.86 5.89
CA TYR A 386 15.27 5.22 4.49
C TYR A 386 13.84 5.28 3.95
N ALA A 387 13.06 4.22 4.14
CA ALA A 387 11.68 4.10 3.67
C ALA A 387 10.75 5.20 4.22
N TYR A 388 10.91 5.57 5.50
CA TYR A 388 10.16 6.66 6.13
C TYR A 388 10.51 8.04 5.55
N ASN A 389 11.76 8.25 5.13
CA ASN A 389 12.25 9.59 4.79
C ASN A 389 12.35 9.90 3.29
N HIS A 390 12.28 8.91 2.39
CA HIS A 390 12.64 9.10 0.98
C HIS A 390 11.56 8.74 -0.06
N GLN A 391 10.43 8.14 0.36
CA GLN A 391 9.38 7.63 -0.53
C GLN A 391 9.97 6.94 -1.78
N PRO A 392 10.73 5.84 -1.58
CA PRO A 392 11.48 5.23 -2.67
C PRO A 392 10.55 4.58 -3.70
N GLY A 393 11.03 4.41 -4.94
CA GLY A 393 10.46 3.42 -5.86
C GLY A 393 10.91 1.99 -5.48
N TYR A 394 10.30 0.96 -6.06
CA TYR A 394 10.66 -0.43 -5.71
C TYR A 394 12.13 -0.76 -5.97
N SER A 395 12.65 -0.47 -7.17
CA SER A 395 14.06 -0.74 -7.51
C SER A 395 15.05 0.05 -6.66
N GLU A 396 14.65 1.25 -6.23
CA GLU A 396 15.43 2.11 -5.35
C GLU A 396 15.53 1.50 -3.95
N LEU A 397 14.41 1.07 -3.36
CA LEU A 397 14.38 0.38 -2.07
C LEU A 397 15.17 -0.94 -2.11
N ALA A 398 14.98 -1.75 -3.15
CA ALA A 398 15.69 -3.02 -3.32
C ALA A 398 17.21 -2.80 -3.43
N SER A 399 17.65 -1.78 -4.17
CA SER A 399 19.08 -1.44 -4.28
C SER A 399 19.65 -0.98 -2.94
N PHE A 400 18.89 -0.20 -2.17
CA PHE A 400 19.30 0.26 -0.84
C PHE A 400 19.45 -0.92 0.14
N ILE A 401 18.52 -1.87 0.12
CA ILE A 401 18.56 -3.10 0.91
C ILE A 401 19.83 -3.91 0.61
N GLU A 402 20.15 -4.12 -0.66
CA GLU A 402 21.36 -4.87 -1.07
C GLU A 402 22.65 -4.19 -0.61
N GLN A 403 22.70 -2.86 -0.66
CA GLN A 403 23.84 -2.10 -0.13
C GLN A 403 24.01 -2.29 1.39
N GLN A 404 22.92 -2.43 2.14
CA GLN A 404 23.03 -2.69 3.58
C GLN A 404 23.57 -4.08 3.90
N LYS A 405 23.33 -5.08 3.05
CA LYS A 405 23.79 -6.46 3.25
C LYS A 405 25.27 -6.66 2.90
N THR A 406 25.82 -5.82 2.05
CA THR A 406 27.20 -5.94 1.53
C THR A 406 28.21 -5.04 2.24
N ALA A 407 27.75 -4.05 3.01
CA ALA A 407 28.56 -3.17 3.84
C ALA A 407 28.81 -3.77 5.24
#